data_AF-A0A373ZMH2-F1
#
_entry.id   AF-A0A373ZMH2-F1
#
_cell.length_a   1.000
_cell.length_b   1.000
_cell.length_c   1.000
_cell.angle_alpha   90.00
_cell.angle_beta   90.00
_cell.angle_gamma   90.00
#
_symmetry.space_group_name_H-M   'P 1'
#
loop_
_entity.id
_entity.type
_entity.pdbx_description
1 polymer ?
#
loop_
_entity_poly.entity_id
_entity_poly.type
_entity_poly.pdbx_seq_one_letter_code
_entity_poly.pdbx_strand_id
1 'polypeptide(L)'
;MQLVLLSGGSGKRLWPLSDNVRSKQFLPLIEKEDGTMESMVQRVVRQAKEIMQINAITIATNASQIDIITQQLGDTISIVTEPERRDTFPAVALATSYLKFSKGCNNDEVIVIMPCDPYTDAGYFRAIAKMIECVEQNVADLVLMGIKPTYPSEKYGYIIPQEEVIEESKEFLKVSRFTEKPSTKVVKELLKQNALWNGGVFAFRLGYMMDIIHKHIQSNCFEDIRNRYQEFPKISFDYEVAEKAQDIAVVPFSGQWKDLGTWNSLSEELKHHIIGNAIMGPHCENTHIINELQCPIYVEGIKDVVVAASPNGILVCSKEYSEEIKKTAENLTSYV
;
A
#
# COMPACT_ATOMS: atom_id res chain seq x y z
N MET A 1 3.02 17.45 -10.89
CA MET A 1 2.36 16.24 -10.35
C MET A 1 2.59 16.14 -8.84
N GLN A 2 1.69 15.48 -8.10
CA GLN A 2 1.81 15.17 -6.68
C GLN A 2 1.66 13.66 -6.44
N LEU A 3 2.52 13.09 -5.59
CA LEU A 3 2.38 11.71 -5.14
C LEU A 3 1.82 11.69 -3.71
N VAL A 4 0.71 11.00 -3.51
CA VAL A 4 0.10 10.78 -2.21
C VAL A 4 0.24 9.30 -1.83
N LEU A 5 0.93 9.05 -0.73
CA LEU A 5 1.09 7.71 -0.17
C LEU A 5 0.08 7.50 0.96
N LEU A 6 -0.72 6.45 0.86
CA LEU A 6 -1.66 6.07 1.91
C LEU A 6 -0.95 5.18 2.94
N SER A 7 -0.64 5.75 4.10
CA SER A 7 -0.10 5.03 5.27
C SER A 7 -1.23 4.61 6.18
N GLY A 8 -2.01 3.63 5.71
CA GLY A 8 -3.10 3.01 6.45
C GLY A 8 -2.78 1.58 6.90
N GLY A 9 -3.41 1.13 7.98
CA GLY A 9 -3.33 -0.26 8.44
C GLY A 9 -2.68 -0.40 9.80
N SER A 10 -3.18 -1.33 10.61
CA SER A 10 -2.75 -1.50 12.00
C SER A 10 -1.53 -2.42 12.17
N GLY A 11 -0.90 -2.88 11.08
CA GLY A 11 0.30 -3.74 11.09
C GLY A 11 0.16 -5.15 11.69
N LYS A 12 -0.85 -5.41 12.54
CA LYS A 12 -0.95 -6.52 13.51
C LYS A 12 -0.62 -7.96 13.07
N ARG A 13 -0.56 -8.25 11.77
CA ARG A 13 -0.17 -9.57 11.25
C ARG A 13 1.33 -9.83 11.33
N LEU A 14 2.14 -8.77 11.50
CA LEU A 14 3.58 -8.86 11.74
C LEU A 14 3.95 -8.60 13.21
N TRP A 15 2.99 -8.79 14.12
CA TRP A 15 3.31 -8.85 15.56
C TRP A 15 4.39 -9.94 15.78
N PRO A 16 5.37 -9.74 16.67
CA PRO A 16 5.49 -8.69 17.68
C PRO A 16 6.24 -7.44 17.21
N LEU A 17 6.70 -7.40 15.96
CA LEU A 17 7.46 -6.26 15.46
C LEU A 17 6.56 -5.08 15.12
N SER A 18 5.33 -5.35 14.67
CA SER A 18 4.39 -4.30 14.29
C SER A 18 3.29 -4.05 15.32
N ASP A 19 2.91 -2.78 15.47
CA ASP A 19 1.73 -2.34 16.21
C ASP A 19 1.04 -1.14 15.52
N ASN A 20 0.15 -0.45 16.25
CA ASN A 20 -0.59 0.70 15.71
C ASN A 20 0.31 1.91 15.39
N VAL A 21 1.43 2.07 16.11
CA VAL A 21 2.41 3.14 15.91
C VAL A 21 3.43 2.68 14.88
N ARG A 22 4.15 1.60 15.17
CA ARG A 22 5.13 0.97 14.27
C ARG A 22 4.43 -0.06 13.39
N SER A 23 3.61 0.40 12.46
CA SER A 23 2.93 -0.47 11.49
C SER A 23 3.89 -1.13 10.50
N LYS A 24 3.41 -2.14 9.76
CA LYS A 24 4.23 -3.02 8.91
C LYS A 24 5.17 -2.27 7.95
N GLN A 25 4.71 -1.16 7.39
CA GLN A 25 5.44 -0.37 6.41
C GLN A 25 6.71 0.27 6.99
N PHE A 26 6.81 0.39 8.31
CA PHE A 26 7.93 1.01 9.01
C PHE A 26 8.96 -0.01 9.53
N LEU A 27 8.77 -1.32 9.29
CA LEU A 27 9.71 -2.35 9.73
C LEU A 27 10.94 -2.40 8.82
N PRO A 28 12.17 -2.11 9.32
CA PRO A 28 13.38 -2.09 8.51
C PRO A 28 13.91 -3.52 8.32
N LEU A 29 13.20 -4.31 7.52
CA LEU A 29 13.49 -5.73 7.30
C LEU A 29 13.91 -6.04 5.86
N ILE A 30 13.92 -5.06 4.97
CA ILE A 30 14.32 -5.26 3.57
C ILE A 30 15.75 -4.76 3.39
N GLU A 31 16.62 -5.58 2.83
CA GLU A 31 18.03 -5.20 2.60
C GLU A 31 18.18 -4.40 1.29
N LYS A 32 18.95 -3.31 1.34
CA LYS A 32 19.39 -2.56 0.16
C LYS A 32 20.61 -3.22 -0.49
N GLU A 33 20.97 -2.75 -1.68
CA GLU A 33 22.18 -3.18 -2.39
C GLU A 33 23.47 -2.93 -1.60
N ASP A 34 23.49 -1.92 -0.74
CA ASP A 34 24.62 -1.57 0.14
C ASP A 34 24.71 -2.42 1.43
N GLY A 35 23.80 -3.37 1.62
CA GLY A 35 23.74 -4.24 2.79
C GLY A 35 23.06 -3.65 4.02
N THR A 36 22.60 -2.39 3.97
CA THR A 36 21.84 -1.78 5.06
C THR A 36 20.34 -2.06 4.93
N MET A 37 19.63 -2.08 6.05
CA MET A 37 18.19 -2.39 6.08
C MET A 37 17.35 -1.12 5.88
N GLU A 38 16.27 -1.22 5.12
CA GLU A 38 15.27 -0.19 4.90
C GLU A 38 13.86 -0.73 5.19
N SER A 39 12.94 0.17 5.54
CA SER A 39 11.52 -0.15 5.68
C SER A 39 10.80 -0.16 4.33
N MET A 40 9.58 -0.71 4.27
CA MET A 40 8.78 -0.71 3.03
C MET A 40 8.51 0.72 2.55
N VAL A 41 8.20 1.64 3.47
CA VAL A 41 7.95 3.04 3.11
C VAL A 41 9.23 3.74 2.63
N GLN A 42 10.37 3.48 3.27
CA GLN A 42 11.66 4.03 2.82
C GLN A 42 11.99 3.54 1.42
N ARG A 43 11.80 2.24 1.16
CA ARG A 43 11.99 1.62 -0.14
C ARG A 43 11.12 2.27 -1.22
N VAL A 44 9.81 2.39 -0.98
CA VAL A 44 8.85 2.99 -1.93
C VAL A 44 9.22 4.45 -2.23
N VAL A 45 9.51 5.24 -1.21
CA VAL A 45 9.86 6.66 -1.38
C VAL A 45 11.19 6.82 -2.14
N ARG A 46 12.18 5.99 -1.83
CA ARG A 46 13.47 5.98 -2.54
C ARG A 46 13.28 5.63 -4.01
N GLN A 47 12.57 4.54 -4.31
CA GLN A 47 12.30 4.12 -5.69
C GLN A 47 11.49 5.18 -6.47
N ALA A 48 10.50 5.81 -5.85
CA ALA A 48 9.74 6.90 -6.46
C ALA A 48 10.64 8.10 -6.81
N LYS A 49 11.52 8.51 -5.89
CA LYS A 49 12.48 9.60 -6.12
C LYS A 49 13.49 9.26 -7.22
N GLU A 50 14.06 8.06 -7.20
CA GLU A 50 15.10 7.64 -8.14
C GLU A 50 14.55 7.42 -9.56
N ILE A 51 13.37 6.80 -9.69
CA ILE A 51 12.84 6.36 -10.99
C ILE A 51 11.94 7.44 -11.61
N MET A 52 11.08 8.08 -10.81
CA MET A 52 10.13 9.07 -11.31
C MET A 52 10.62 10.52 -11.13
N GLN A 53 11.72 10.73 -10.41
CA GLN A 53 12.25 12.07 -10.11
C GLN A 53 11.24 12.97 -9.37
N ILE A 54 10.34 12.37 -8.59
CA ILE A 54 9.29 13.08 -7.84
C ILE A 54 9.82 13.49 -6.47
N ASN A 55 9.80 14.79 -6.19
CA ASN A 55 10.10 15.34 -4.87
C ASN A 55 8.84 15.74 -4.08
N ALA A 56 7.71 15.92 -4.76
CA ALA A 56 6.46 16.34 -4.15
C ALA A 56 5.65 15.13 -3.65
N ILE A 57 6.00 14.65 -2.46
CA ILE A 57 5.38 13.50 -1.80
C ILE A 57 4.62 13.96 -0.56
N THR A 58 3.37 13.52 -0.45
CA THR A 58 2.52 13.71 0.72
C THR A 58 2.11 12.35 1.27
N ILE A 59 2.17 12.15 2.59
CA ILE A 59 1.71 10.92 3.24
C ILE A 59 0.42 11.20 4.01
N ALA A 60 -0.65 10.49 3.67
CA ALA A 60 -1.88 10.47 4.45
C ALA A 60 -1.77 9.37 5.52
N THR A 61 -1.93 9.72 6.80
CA THR A 61 -1.59 8.83 7.92
C THR A 61 -2.34 9.16 9.21
N ASN A 62 -2.15 8.40 10.29
CA ASN A 62 -2.59 8.76 11.63
C ASN A 62 -1.56 9.68 12.34
N ALA A 63 -2.02 10.58 13.21
CA ALA A 63 -1.15 11.42 14.04
C ALA A 63 -0.11 10.65 14.85
N SER A 64 -0.41 9.41 15.30
CA SER A 64 0.54 8.56 16.03
C SER A 64 1.73 8.10 15.21
N GLN A 65 1.72 8.28 13.88
CA GLN A 65 2.77 7.83 12.97
C GLN A 65 3.66 8.98 12.48
N ILE A 66 3.41 10.23 12.89
CA ILE A 66 4.20 11.40 12.43
C ILE A 66 5.68 11.19 12.77
N ASP A 67 6.00 10.88 14.03
CA ASP A 67 7.38 10.80 14.49
C ASP A 67 8.20 9.73 13.73
N ILE A 68 7.62 8.55 13.50
CA ILE A 68 8.31 7.48 12.77
C ILE A 68 8.47 7.78 11.28
N ILE A 69 7.49 8.46 10.67
CA ILE A 69 7.59 8.95 9.29
C ILE A 69 8.72 9.97 9.17
N THR A 70 8.74 10.96 10.06
CA THR A 70 9.78 11.99 10.09
C THR A 70 11.16 11.39 10.35
N GLN A 71 11.29 10.43 11.27
CA GLN A 71 12.54 9.73 11.55
C GLN A 71 13.06 8.96 10.33
N GLN A 72 12.18 8.27 9.59
CA GLN A 72 12.60 7.41 8.49
C GLN A 72 12.77 8.14 7.15
N LEU A 73 12.01 9.20 6.90
CA LEU A 73 11.95 9.88 5.61
C LEU A 73 12.43 11.35 5.64
N GLY A 74 12.64 11.90 6.84
CA GLY A 74 13.04 13.29 7.06
C GLY A 74 11.89 14.30 6.94
N ASP A 75 12.19 15.55 7.32
CA ASP A 75 11.20 16.66 7.43
C ASP A 75 10.71 17.20 6.07
N THR A 76 11.25 16.71 4.96
CA THR A 76 10.92 17.21 3.62
C THR A 76 9.60 16.65 3.08
N ILE A 77 9.12 15.54 3.64
CA ILE A 77 7.88 14.89 3.23
C ILE A 77 6.70 15.60 3.88
N SER A 78 5.69 15.95 3.10
CA SER A 78 4.46 16.53 3.64
C SER A 78 3.61 15.43 4.29
N ILE A 79 3.00 15.72 5.43
CA ILE A 79 2.18 14.75 6.18
C ILE A 79 0.79 15.34 6.38
N VAL A 80 -0.24 14.55 6.06
CA VAL A 80 -1.64 14.86 6.32
C VAL A 80 -2.18 13.83 7.29
N THR A 81 -2.56 14.27 8.49
CA THR A 81 -3.04 13.37 9.53
C THR A 81 -4.55 13.21 9.45
N GLU A 82 -5.08 12.00 9.42
CA GLU A 82 -6.51 11.75 9.50
C GLU A 82 -7.01 11.98 10.94
N PRO A 83 -8.14 12.71 11.14
CA PRO A 83 -8.76 12.86 12.46
C PRO A 83 -9.21 11.53 13.08
N GLU A 84 -9.67 10.59 12.25
CA GLU A 84 -10.05 9.25 12.64
C GLU A 84 -9.95 8.28 11.46
N ARG A 85 -9.96 6.97 11.70
CA ARG A 85 -9.83 5.97 10.64
C ARG A 85 -11.16 5.73 9.91
N ARG A 86 -11.24 6.13 8.64
CA ARG A 86 -12.46 5.99 7.81
C ARG A 86 -12.27 5.31 6.45
N ASP A 87 -11.21 4.52 6.29
CA ASP A 87 -10.85 3.81 5.04
C ASP A 87 -10.29 4.75 3.96
N THR A 88 -10.03 4.28 2.73
CA THR A 88 -9.19 4.99 1.76
C THR A 88 -9.85 6.20 1.09
N PHE A 89 -11.17 6.24 0.90
CA PHE A 89 -11.81 7.41 0.26
C PHE A 89 -11.65 8.69 1.10
N PRO A 90 -12.01 8.71 2.40
CA PRO A 90 -11.84 9.91 3.22
C PRO A 90 -10.37 10.34 3.32
N ALA A 91 -9.44 9.38 3.42
CA ALA A 91 -8.00 9.67 3.48
C ALA A 91 -7.53 10.40 2.21
N VAL A 92 -7.94 9.91 1.03
CA VAL A 92 -7.67 10.57 -0.26
C VAL A 92 -8.32 11.95 -0.31
N ALA A 93 -9.60 12.06 0.07
CA ALA A 93 -10.34 13.32 0.04
C ALA A 93 -9.68 14.42 0.90
N LEU A 94 -9.21 14.06 2.09
CA LEU A 94 -8.50 14.99 2.98
C LEU A 94 -7.12 15.36 2.41
N ALA A 95 -6.38 14.39 1.88
CA ALA A 95 -5.08 14.64 1.28
C ALA A 95 -5.17 15.55 0.05
N THR A 96 -6.15 15.35 -0.84
CA THR A 96 -6.34 16.23 -2.00
C THR A 96 -6.86 17.61 -1.59
N SER A 97 -7.69 17.70 -0.54
CA SER A 97 -8.10 18.99 0.03
C SER A 97 -6.91 19.77 0.59
N TYR A 98 -5.98 19.09 1.26
CA TYR A 98 -4.72 19.68 1.73
C TYR A 98 -3.87 20.20 0.56
N LEU A 99 -3.70 19.38 -0.49
CA LEU A 99 -2.97 19.78 -1.69
C LEU A 99 -3.62 21.01 -2.34
N LYS A 100 -4.95 21.06 -2.40
CA LYS A 100 -5.70 22.16 -3.00
C LYS A 100 -5.57 23.45 -2.19
N PHE A 101 -5.91 23.42 -0.90
CA PHE A 101 -6.13 24.63 -0.11
C PHE A 101 -4.93 25.04 0.75
N SER A 102 -4.09 24.08 1.18
CA SER A 102 -2.90 24.39 1.98
C SER A 102 -1.63 24.51 1.14
N LYS A 103 -1.50 23.69 0.09
CA LYS A 103 -0.36 23.75 -0.86
C LYS A 103 -0.63 24.61 -2.09
N GLY A 104 -1.87 25.01 -2.34
CA GLY A 104 -2.23 25.86 -3.48
C GLY A 104 -2.11 25.17 -4.85
N CYS A 105 -2.28 23.85 -4.91
CA CYS A 105 -2.20 23.12 -6.18
C CYS A 105 -3.37 23.50 -7.12
N ASN A 106 -3.08 23.53 -8.42
CA ASN A 106 -4.07 23.82 -9.45
C ASN A 106 -5.00 22.63 -9.70
N ASN A 107 -6.21 22.88 -10.21
CA ASN A 107 -7.16 21.79 -10.53
C ASN A 107 -6.63 20.84 -11.61
N ASP A 108 -5.77 21.32 -12.50
CA ASP A 108 -5.19 20.51 -13.56
C ASP A 108 -3.99 19.66 -13.09
N GLU A 109 -3.54 19.84 -11.84
CA GLU A 109 -2.44 19.09 -11.27
C GLU A 109 -2.76 17.59 -11.22
N VAL A 110 -1.88 16.76 -11.79
CA VAL A 110 -2.02 15.30 -11.71
C VAL A 110 -1.66 14.81 -10.32
N ILE A 111 -2.57 14.07 -9.71
CA ILE A 111 -2.42 13.42 -8.41
C ILE A 111 -2.31 11.93 -8.63
N VAL A 112 -1.29 11.31 -8.06
CA VAL A 112 -1.16 9.86 -7.97
C VAL A 112 -1.39 9.43 -6.52
N ILE A 113 -2.33 8.53 -6.31
CA ILE A 113 -2.56 7.85 -5.03
C ILE A 113 -1.96 6.45 -5.12
N MET A 114 -1.17 6.04 -4.12
CA MET A 114 -0.72 4.65 -4.03
C MET A 114 -0.49 4.20 -2.57
N PRO A 115 -0.47 2.88 -2.29
CA PRO A 115 -0.08 2.36 -0.99
C PRO A 115 1.42 2.59 -0.75
N CYS A 116 1.84 2.67 0.52
CA CYS A 116 3.23 2.93 0.90
C CYS A 116 4.05 1.67 1.24
N ASP A 117 3.47 0.49 1.02
CA ASP A 117 3.95 -0.81 1.44
C ASP A 117 4.06 -1.91 0.35
N PRO A 118 3.84 -1.68 -0.96
CA PRO A 118 3.95 -2.76 -1.94
C PRO A 118 5.42 -3.11 -2.19
N TYR A 119 5.72 -4.40 -2.29
CA TYR A 119 7.04 -4.87 -2.74
C TYR A 119 7.04 -5.04 -4.25
N THR A 120 7.80 -4.19 -4.94
CA THR A 120 7.77 -4.07 -6.39
C THR A 120 9.13 -3.85 -7.03
N ASP A 121 9.21 -4.17 -8.32
CA ASP A 121 10.34 -3.83 -9.17
C ASP A 121 10.24 -2.41 -9.77
N ALA A 122 11.30 -1.97 -10.45
CA ALA A 122 11.37 -0.63 -11.06
C ALA A 122 10.32 -0.39 -12.16
N GLY A 123 9.81 -1.45 -12.80
CA GLY A 123 8.76 -1.36 -13.81
C GLY A 123 7.46 -0.81 -13.25
N TYR A 124 7.19 -1.02 -11.96
CA TYR A 124 6.01 -0.48 -11.29
C TYR A 124 5.97 1.05 -11.35
N PHE A 125 7.08 1.71 -10.99
CA PHE A 125 7.19 3.17 -11.04
C PHE A 125 7.19 3.73 -12.47
N ARG A 126 7.71 2.96 -13.44
CA ARG A 126 7.58 3.31 -14.87
C ARG A 126 6.14 3.24 -15.34
N ALA A 127 5.36 2.26 -14.87
CA ALA A 127 3.93 2.19 -15.15
C ALA A 127 3.18 3.38 -14.55
N ILE A 128 3.54 3.84 -13.33
CA ILE A 128 2.98 5.07 -12.75
C ILE A 128 3.30 6.29 -13.63
N ALA A 129 4.53 6.42 -14.15
CA ALA A 129 4.88 7.50 -15.08
C ALA A 129 3.97 7.50 -16.32
N LYS A 130 3.68 6.32 -16.89
CA LYS A 130 2.71 6.20 -18.00
C LYS A 130 1.28 6.57 -17.59
N MET A 131 0.86 6.23 -16.36
CA MET A 131 -0.44 6.66 -15.85
C MET A 131 -0.56 8.17 -15.79
N ILE A 132 0.52 8.86 -15.36
CA ILE A 132 0.58 10.32 -15.35
C ILE A 132 0.43 10.88 -16.76
N GLU A 133 1.18 10.36 -17.73
CA GLU A 133 1.08 10.75 -19.14
C GLU A 133 -0.34 10.58 -19.69
N CYS A 134 -1.03 9.49 -19.33
CA CYS A 134 -2.42 9.25 -19.72
C CYS A 134 -3.36 10.35 -19.17
N VAL A 135 -3.20 10.77 -17.92
CA VAL A 135 -4.00 11.86 -17.33
C VAL A 135 -3.68 13.19 -18.03
N GLU A 136 -2.40 13.47 -18.28
CA GLU A 136 -1.96 14.71 -18.94
C GLU A 136 -2.53 14.83 -20.36
N GLN A 137 -2.60 13.71 -21.09
CA GLN A 137 -3.17 13.61 -22.43
C GLN A 137 -4.71 13.53 -22.45
N ASN A 138 -5.37 13.59 -21.29
CA ASN A 138 -6.82 13.44 -21.13
C ASN A 138 -7.35 12.12 -21.70
N VAL A 139 -6.59 11.04 -21.51
CA VAL A 139 -7.02 9.69 -21.90
C VAL A 139 -8.24 9.27 -21.10
N ALA A 140 -8.30 9.58 -19.80
CA ALA A 140 -9.46 9.31 -18.94
C ALA A 140 -9.42 10.21 -17.70
N ASP A 141 -10.58 10.41 -17.05
CA ASP A 141 -10.68 11.11 -15.77
C ASP A 141 -9.96 10.36 -14.64
N LEU A 142 -10.03 9.03 -14.67
CA LEU A 142 -9.39 8.14 -13.71
C LEU A 142 -8.54 7.09 -14.44
N VAL A 143 -7.25 7.02 -14.11
CA VAL A 143 -6.33 6.00 -14.63
C VAL A 143 -5.93 5.06 -13.49
N LEU A 144 -6.03 3.76 -13.74
CA LEU A 144 -5.72 2.70 -12.78
C LEU A 144 -4.44 1.95 -13.18
N MET A 145 -3.74 1.38 -12.20
CA MET A 145 -2.76 0.33 -12.49
C MET A 145 -3.43 -1.04 -12.45
N GLY A 146 -3.30 -1.81 -13.53
CA GLY A 146 -3.83 -3.16 -13.64
C GLY A 146 -2.73 -4.21 -13.57
N ILE A 147 -2.72 -5.00 -12.51
CA ILE A 147 -1.69 -6.02 -12.28
C ILE A 147 -2.13 -7.33 -12.90
N LYS A 148 -1.26 -7.98 -13.67
CA LYS A 148 -1.57 -9.28 -14.26
C LYS A 148 -1.76 -10.35 -13.17
N PRO A 149 -2.95 -10.97 -13.05
CA PRO A 149 -3.19 -12.00 -12.05
C PRO A 149 -2.31 -13.23 -12.28
N THR A 150 -1.73 -13.75 -11.20
CA THR A 150 -0.95 -15.00 -11.22
C THR A 150 -1.73 -16.19 -10.67
N TYR A 151 -2.82 -15.93 -9.94
CA TYR A 151 -3.75 -16.93 -9.42
C TYR A 151 -5.15 -16.32 -9.23
N PRO A 152 -6.20 -17.11 -9.01
CA PRO A 152 -7.52 -16.59 -8.61
C PRO A 152 -7.51 -16.08 -7.15
N SER A 153 -7.90 -14.83 -6.91
CA SER A 153 -7.93 -14.24 -5.56
C SER A 153 -9.20 -13.41 -5.32
N GLU A 154 -9.84 -13.58 -4.17
CA GLU A 154 -10.97 -12.72 -3.73
C GLU A 154 -10.49 -11.47 -2.97
N LYS A 155 -9.19 -11.39 -2.68
CA LYS A 155 -8.61 -10.31 -1.86
C LYS A 155 -8.51 -8.99 -2.62
N TYR A 156 -8.59 -9.02 -3.95
CA TYR A 156 -8.33 -7.87 -4.84
C TYR A 156 -9.58 -7.46 -5.63
N GLY A 157 -9.65 -6.18 -6.00
CA GLY A 157 -10.54 -5.72 -7.06
C GLY A 157 -10.06 -6.17 -8.43
N TYR A 158 -10.99 -6.25 -9.39
CA TYR A 158 -10.72 -6.65 -10.77
C TYR A 158 -11.13 -5.53 -11.74
N ILE A 159 -10.24 -5.26 -12.69
CA ILE A 159 -10.40 -4.29 -13.76
C ILE A 159 -10.60 -5.08 -15.05
N ILE A 160 -11.71 -4.84 -15.74
CA ILE A 160 -12.07 -5.53 -16.98
C ILE A 160 -11.82 -4.55 -18.14
N PRO A 161 -10.80 -4.78 -18.99
CA PRO A 161 -10.58 -3.96 -20.18
C PRO A 161 -11.78 -4.01 -21.15
N GLN A 162 -12.02 -2.94 -21.92
CA GLN A 162 -13.02 -2.94 -22.99
C GLN A 162 -12.62 -3.82 -24.17
N GLU A 163 -11.33 -3.99 -24.39
CA GLU A 163 -10.77 -4.75 -25.50
C GLU A 163 -10.43 -6.17 -25.04
N GLU A 164 -10.94 -7.18 -25.75
CA GLU A 164 -10.65 -8.58 -25.44
C GLU A 164 -9.21 -8.97 -25.81
N VAL A 165 -8.60 -8.29 -26.80
CA VAL A 165 -7.22 -8.54 -27.23
C VAL A 165 -6.36 -7.35 -26.82
N ILE A 166 -5.48 -7.58 -25.86
CA ILE A 166 -4.45 -6.61 -25.47
C ILE A 166 -3.33 -6.69 -26.50
N GLU A 167 -3.29 -5.75 -27.43
CA GLU A 167 -2.12 -5.57 -28.28
C GLU A 167 -0.93 -5.18 -27.39
N GLU A 168 0.20 -5.89 -27.50
CA GLU A 168 1.40 -5.61 -26.69
C GLU A 168 1.95 -4.19 -26.89
N SER A 169 1.59 -3.53 -28.00
CA SER A 169 1.95 -2.14 -28.31
C SER A 169 1.11 -1.09 -27.60
N LYS A 170 -0.04 -1.43 -27.00
CA LYS A 170 -0.89 -0.46 -26.32
C LYS A 170 -0.39 -0.17 -24.92
N GLU A 171 -0.12 1.10 -24.66
CA GLU A 171 0.40 1.56 -23.35
C GLU A 171 -0.69 1.65 -22.27
N PHE A 172 -1.95 1.75 -22.68
CA PHE A 172 -3.12 1.77 -21.82
C PHE A 172 -4.33 1.13 -22.53
N LEU A 173 -5.34 0.77 -21.75
CA LEU A 173 -6.63 0.22 -22.23
C LEU A 173 -7.78 0.99 -21.59
N LYS A 174 -8.89 1.18 -22.33
CA LYS A 174 -10.13 1.64 -21.71
C LYS A 174 -10.73 0.53 -20.85
N VAL A 175 -11.39 0.90 -19.75
CA VAL A 175 -12.00 -0.05 -18.82
C VAL A 175 -13.50 -0.15 -19.10
N SER A 176 -14.00 -1.38 -19.21
CA SER A 176 -15.43 -1.67 -19.36
C SER A 176 -16.11 -1.67 -18.01
N ARG A 177 -15.49 -2.31 -17.03
CA ARG A 177 -16.04 -2.45 -15.69
C ARG A 177 -14.93 -2.60 -14.66
N PHE A 178 -15.16 -2.04 -13.49
CA PHE A 178 -14.40 -2.30 -12.27
C PHE A 178 -15.29 -3.11 -11.30
N THR A 179 -14.72 -4.06 -10.57
CA THR A 179 -15.46 -4.86 -9.58
C THR A 179 -14.59 -5.11 -8.36
N GLU A 180 -14.94 -4.52 -7.22
CA GLU A 180 -14.19 -4.68 -5.97
C GLU A 180 -14.51 -6.03 -5.29
N LYS A 181 -13.46 -6.79 -4.94
CA LYS A 181 -13.53 -8.03 -4.13
C LYS A 181 -14.69 -8.98 -4.51
N PRO A 182 -14.72 -9.50 -5.76
CA PRO A 182 -15.77 -10.41 -6.21
C PRO A 182 -15.68 -11.77 -5.51
N SER A 183 -16.82 -12.47 -5.43
CA SER A 183 -16.89 -13.85 -4.90
C SER A 183 -16.12 -14.85 -5.77
N THR A 184 -15.73 -16.00 -5.20
CA THR A 184 -14.96 -17.07 -5.88
C THR A 184 -15.52 -17.47 -7.24
N LYS A 185 -16.86 -17.55 -7.33
CA LYS A 185 -17.56 -17.97 -8.55
C LYS A 185 -17.31 -16.99 -9.69
N VAL A 186 -17.30 -15.70 -9.36
CA VAL A 186 -17.14 -14.60 -10.31
C VAL A 186 -15.67 -14.44 -10.73
N VAL A 187 -14.71 -14.67 -9.83
CA VAL A 187 -13.27 -14.53 -10.13
C VAL A 187 -12.86 -15.34 -11.37
N LYS A 188 -13.29 -16.61 -11.47
CA LYS A 188 -12.92 -17.48 -12.60
C LYS A 188 -13.49 -16.97 -13.93
N GLU A 189 -14.64 -16.31 -13.92
CA GLU A 189 -15.23 -15.73 -15.12
C GLU A 189 -14.53 -14.44 -15.53
N LEU A 190 -14.16 -13.61 -14.55
CA LEU A 190 -13.40 -12.38 -14.79
C LEU A 190 -12.03 -12.67 -15.42
N LEU A 191 -11.34 -13.72 -14.94
CA LEU A 191 -10.05 -14.13 -15.51
C LEU A 191 -10.15 -14.58 -16.98
N LYS A 192 -11.31 -15.06 -17.43
CA LYS A 192 -11.54 -15.38 -18.86
C LYS A 192 -11.68 -14.13 -19.73
N GLN A 193 -11.95 -12.98 -19.13
CA GLN A 193 -12.12 -11.68 -19.81
C GLN A 193 -10.85 -10.82 -19.71
N ASN A 194 -9.68 -11.45 -19.53
CA ASN A 194 -8.39 -10.76 -19.37
C ASN A 194 -8.40 -9.71 -18.24
N ALA A 195 -9.17 -9.97 -17.17
CA ALA A 195 -9.24 -9.05 -16.05
C ALA A 195 -7.87 -8.91 -15.36
N LEU A 196 -7.58 -7.67 -14.94
CA LEU A 196 -6.39 -7.30 -14.19
C LEU A 196 -6.77 -7.08 -12.73
N TRP A 197 -5.85 -7.35 -11.81
CA TRP A 197 -6.03 -6.95 -10.41
C TRP A 197 -5.86 -5.44 -10.24
N ASN A 198 -6.67 -4.85 -9.39
CA ASN A 198 -6.46 -3.50 -8.91
C ASN A 198 -5.29 -3.46 -7.92
N GLY A 199 -4.21 -2.79 -8.31
CA GLY A 199 -3.02 -2.60 -7.46
C GLY A 199 -3.17 -1.55 -6.36
N GLY A 200 -4.32 -0.85 -6.30
CA GLY A 200 -4.53 0.26 -5.37
C GLY A 200 -3.82 1.55 -5.79
N VAL A 201 -3.42 1.67 -7.05
CA VAL A 201 -2.81 2.88 -7.62
C VAL A 201 -3.79 3.59 -8.53
N PHE A 202 -3.99 4.87 -8.27
CA PHE A 202 -4.94 5.73 -8.99
C PHE A 202 -4.23 7.00 -9.43
N ALA A 203 -4.48 7.45 -10.66
CA ALA A 203 -4.03 8.75 -11.15
C ALA A 203 -5.22 9.52 -11.72
N PHE A 204 -5.35 10.79 -11.34
CA PHE A 204 -6.44 11.67 -11.77
C PHE A 204 -6.03 13.15 -11.62
N ARG A 205 -6.79 14.07 -12.22
CA ARG A 205 -6.62 15.52 -12.00
C ARG A 205 -7.20 15.94 -10.65
N LEU A 206 -6.55 16.86 -9.95
CA LEU A 206 -7.02 17.35 -8.66
C LEU A 206 -8.47 17.87 -8.72
N GLY A 207 -8.84 18.56 -9.80
CA GLY A 207 -10.20 19.06 -10.04
C GLY A 207 -11.26 17.96 -10.02
N TYR A 208 -10.99 16.82 -10.67
CA TYR A 208 -11.89 15.66 -10.67
C TYR A 208 -12.22 15.19 -9.25
N MET A 209 -11.19 15.09 -8.39
CA MET A 209 -11.41 14.69 -7.00
C MET A 209 -12.11 15.79 -6.19
N MET A 210 -11.80 17.06 -6.43
CA MET A 210 -12.47 18.17 -5.76
C MET A 210 -13.97 18.22 -6.09
N ASP A 211 -14.37 17.90 -7.32
CA ASP A 211 -15.78 17.81 -7.71
C ASP A 211 -16.51 16.69 -6.97
N ILE A 212 -15.83 15.57 -6.69
CA ILE A 212 -16.38 14.50 -5.86
C ILE A 212 -16.50 14.97 -4.40
N ILE A 213 -15.46 15.60 -3.86
CA ILE A 213 -15.46 16.12 -2.47
C ILE A 213 -16.60 17.11 -2.24
N HIS A 214 -16.83 18.03 -3.18
CA HIS A 214 -17.90 19.03 -3.08
C HIS A 214 -19.32 18.45 -3.07
N LYS A 215 -19.51 17.19 -3.48
CA LYS A 215 -20.79 16.48 -3.31
C LYS A 215 -21.05 16.08 -1.86
N HIS A 216 -20.01 15.93 -1.05
CA HIS A 216 -20.09 15.60 0.38
C HIS A 216 -19.96 16.85 1.26
N ILE A 217 -18.95 17.67 1.00
CA ILE A 217 -18.60 18.84 1.82
C ILE A 217 -18.31 20.02 0.90
N GLN A 218 -19.21 21.01 0.89
CA GLN A 218 -19.00 22.27 0.16
C GLN A 218 -18.16 23.22 1.03
N SER A 219 -16.86 23.26 0.79
CA SER A 219 -15.94 24.16 1.49
C SER A 219 -14.68 24.42 0.67
N ASN A 220 -14.17 25.65 0.78
CA ASN A 220 -12.91 26.07 0.14
C ASN A 220 -11.77 26.22 1.17
N CYS A 221 -11.92 25.62 2.35
CA CYS A 221 -10.97 25.71 3.45
C CYS A 221 -10.61 24.30 3.93
N PHE A 222 -9.31 23.99 3.96
CA PHE A 222 -8.82 22.70 4.43
C PHE A 222 -9.31 22.39 5.86
N GLU A 223 -9.24 23.36 6.78
CA GLU A 223 -9.58 23.08 8.18
C GLU A 223 -11.07 22.89 8.43
N ASP A 224 -11.93 23.49 7.62
CA ASP A 224 -13.36 23.20 7.67
C ASP A 224 -13.65 21.78 7.17
N ILE A 225 -13.04 21.35 6.06
CA ILE A 225 -13.14 19.96 5.56
C ILE A 225 -12.61 18.97 6.60
N ARG A 226 -11.48 19.29 7.23
CA ARG A 226 -10.87 18.48 8.29
C ARG A 226 -11.79 18.35 9.50
N ASN A 227 -12.40 19.43 9.96
CA ASN A 227 -13.33 19.41 11.10
C ASN A 227 -14.61 18.62 10.79
N ARG A 228 -15.01 18.60 9.53
CA ARG A 228 -16.19 17.89 9.02
C ARG A 228 -15.86 16.50 8.47
N TYR A 229 -14.66 15.97 8.74
CA TYR A 229 -14.19 14.69 8.20
C TYR A 229 -15.14 13.51 8.44
N GLN A 230 -15.90 13.55 9.54
CA GLN A 230 -16.87 12.52 9.90
C GLN A 230 -18.08 12.46 8.95
N GLU A 231 -18.33 13.53 8.17
CA GLU A 231 -19.38 13.58 7.14
C GLU A 231 -19.02 12.72 5.92
N PHE A 232 -17.73 12.44 5.68
CA PHE A 232 -17.37 11.49 4.65
C PHE A 232 -17.80 10.06 5.05
N PRO A 233 -18.36 9.26 4.12
CA PRO A 233 -18.68 7.87 4.39
C PRO A 233 -17.42 7.08 4.76
N LYS A 234 -17.58 6.11 5.67
CA LYS A 234 -16.50 5.16 5.98
C LYS A 234 -16.46 4.07 4.92
N ILE A 235 -15.74 4.32 3.83
CA ILE A 235 -15.74 3.50 2.61
C ILE A 235 -14.41 3.61 1.87
N SER A 236 -14.05 2.59 1.09
CA SER A 236 -12.85 2.65 0.26
C SER A 236 -13.03 3.53 -0.98
N PHE A 237 -11.91 4.04 -1.49
CA PHE A 237 -11.84 4.77 -2.76
C PHE A 237 -12.35 3.94 -3.93
N ASP A 238 -12.11 2.63 -3.89
CA ASP A 238 -12.55 1.68 -4.90
C ASP A 238 -14.08 1.72 -5.08
N TYR A 239 -14.82 1.63 -3.97
CA TYR A 239 -16.28 1.64 -4.00
C TYR A 239 -16.86 3.04 -4.24
N GLU A 240 -16.28 4.08 -3.64
CA GLU A 240 -16.88 5.42 -3.71
C GLU A 240 -16.57 6.14 -5.02
N VAL A 241 -15.39 5.88 -5.60
CA VAL A 241 -14.91 6.60 -6.80
C VAL A 241 -14.70 5.63 -7.96
N ALA A 242 -13.83 4.64 -7.83
CA ALA A 242 -13.39 3.84 -8.97
C ALA A 242 -14.53 3.03 -9.62
N GLU A 243 -15.40 2.41 -8.83
CA GLU A 243 -16.53 1.62 -9.33
C GLU A 243 -17.65 2.49 -9.94
N LYS A 244 -17.74 3.77 -9.54
CA LYS A 244 -18.75 4.72 -10.02
C LYS A 244 -18.25 5.60 -11.17
N ALA A 245 -16.96 5.59 -11.48
CA ALA A 245 -16.37 6.41 -12.53
C ALA A 245 -16.81 5.93 -13.92
N GLN A 246 -17.10 6.87 -14.82
CA GLN A 246 -17.59 6.57 -16.16
C GLN A 246 -16.48 6.54 -17.21
N ASP A 247 -15.44 7.34 -17.03
CA ASP A 247 -14.30 7.40 -17.93
C ASP A 247 -13.05 6.92 -17.20
N ILE A 248 -12.70 5.65 -17.46
CA ILE A 248 -11.59 4.97 -16.78
C ILE A 248 -10.65 4.36 -17.83
N ALA A 249 -9.35 4.52 -17.61
CA ALA A 249 -8.31 3.78 -18.32
C ALA A 249 -7.46 2.97 -17.34
N VAL A 250 -6.76 1.96 -17.85
CA VAL A 250 -5.84 1.13 -17.09
C VAL A 250 -4.51 1.01 -17.80
N VAL A 251 -3.42 1.14 -17.04
CA VAL A 251 -2.06 0.83 -17.49
C VAL A 251 -1.69 -0.55 -16.94
N PRO A 252 -1.51 -1.57 -17.81
CA PRO A 252 -1.13 -2.90 -17.36
C PRO A 252 0.30 -2.95 -16.78
N PHE A 253 0.47 -3.73 -15.72
CA PHE A 253 1.76 -4.04 -15.11
C PHE A 253 1.91 -5.55 -14.93
N SER A 254 3.05 -6.09 -15.39
CA SER A 254 3.36 -7.53 -15.40
C SER A 254 4.66 -7.88 -14.66
N GLY A 255 5.27 -6.92 -13.98
CA GLY A 255 6.45 -7.15 -13.16
C GLY A 255 6.11 -7.70 -11.77
N GLN A 256 7.09 -7.68 -10.88
CA GLN A 256 6.93 -8.11 -9.50
C GLN A 256 6.05 -7.13 -8.73
N TRP A 257 5.00 -7.68 -8.11
CA TRP A 257 4.16 -6.99 -7.14
C TRP A 257 3.69 -7.98 -6.08
N LYS A 258 4.00 -7.69 -4.82
CA LYS A 258 3.63 -8.54 -3.67
C LYS A 258 3.15 -7.68 -2.50
N ASP A 259 2.11 -8.16 -1.80
CA ASP A 259 1.68 -7.64 -0.50
C ASP A 259 2.41 -8.38 0.62
N LEU A 260 3.35 -7.70 1.29
CA LEU A 260 4.11 -8.25 2.42
C LEU A 260 3.33 -8.13 3.75
N GLY A 261 2.07 -8.57 3.72
CA GLY A 261 1.13 -8.40 4.83
C GLY A 261 1.17 -9.49 5.90
N THR A 262 2.01 -10.52 5.76
CA THR A 262 2.10 -11.69 6.65
C THR A 262 3.54 -12.13 6.82
N TRP A 263 3.86 -12.88 7.89
CA TRP A 263 5.20 -13.42 8.06
C TRP A 263 5.58 -14.41 6.97
N ASN A 264 4.61 -15.18 6.43
CA ASN A 264 4.87 -16.07 5.31
C ASN A 264 5.43 -15.28 4.12
N SER A 265 4.67 -14.31 3.63
CA SER A 265 5.03 -13.51 2.46
C SER A 265 6.27 -12.65 2.69
N LEU A 266 6.42 -12.07 3.90
CA LEU A 266 7.60 -11.27 4.21
C LEU A 266 8.88 -12.14 4.24
N SER A 267 8.82 -13.33 4.85
CA SER A 267 9.99 -14.20 4.99
C SER A 267 10.54 -14.68 3.64
N GLU A 268 9.70 -14.81 2.62
CA GLU A 268 10.13 -15.17 1.27
C GLU A 268 11.01 -14.09 0.60
N GLU A 269 10.89 -12.83 1.05
CA GLU A 269 11.66 -11.70 0.53
C GLU A 269 12.86 -11.32 1.40
N LEU A 270 13.02 -11.96 2.57
CA LEU A 270 14.18 -11.71 3.43
C LEU A 270 15.42 -12.37 2.81
N LYS A 271 16.46 -11.59 2.56
CA LYS A 271 17.74 -12.11 2.06
C LYS A 271 18.44 -13.02 3.07
N HIS A 272 18.14 -12.84 4.35
CA HIS A 272 18.75 -13.58 5.45
C HIS A 272 17.70 -14.31 6.29
N HIS A 273 18.00 -15.57 6.61
CA HIS A 273 17.22 -16.38 7.54
C HIS A 273 17.36 -15.92 9.00
N ILE A 274 18.38 -15.11 9.31
CA ILE A 274 18.64 -14.59 10.66
C ILE A 274 18.85 -13.08 10.57
N ILE A 275 18.06 -12.32 11.34
CA ILE A 275 18.20 -10.88 11.54
C ILE A 275 18.33 -10.64 13.04
N GLY A 276 19.41 -9.98 13.47
CA GLY A 276 19.70 -9.73 14.88
C GLY A 276 20.48 -10.85 15.57
N ASN A 277 20.56 -10.80 16.91
CA ASN A 277 21.37 -11.71 17.71
C ASN A 277 20.71 -13.09 17.85
N ALA A 278 20.96 -13.99 16.90
CA ALA A 278 20.44 -15.35 16.97
C ALA A 278 21.36 -16.37 16.28
N ILE A 279 21.21 -17.64 16.67
CA ILE A 279 21.90 -18.79 16.10
C ILE A 279 20.86 -19.80 15.63
N MET A 280 20.98 -20.24 14.38
CA MET A 280 20.18 -21.33 13.83
C MET A 280 21.03 -22.60 13.79
N GLY A 281 20.49 -23.65 14.38
CA GLY A 281 21.06 -24.99 14.38
C GLY A 281 20.98 -25.70 13.02
N PRO A 282 21.83 -26.71 12.77
CA PRO A 282 21.93 -27.37 11.48
C PRO A 282 20.69 -28.17 11.03
N HIS A 283 19.75 -28.51 11.93
CA HIS A 283 18.57 -29.30 11.56
C HIS A 283 17.32 -28.43 11.28
N CYS A 284 17.48 -27.12 11.20
CA CYS A 284 16.41 -26.20 10.81
C CYS A 284 16.23 -26.17 9.28
N GLU A 285 14.99 -26.03 8.82
CA GLU A 285 14.65 -25.98 7.39
C GLU A 285 13.60 -24.90 7.14
N ASN A 286 13.82 -24.00 6.18
CA ASN A 286 12.89 -22.88 5.88
C ASN A 286 12.48 -22.04 7.11
N THR A 287 13.32 -22.01 8.15
CA THR A 287 13.06 -21.25 9.38
C THR A 287 13.61 -19.84 9.26
N HIS A 288 12.94 -18.85 9.82
CA HIS A 288 13.42 -17.47 9.88
C HIS A 288 13.42 -16.97 11.33
N ILE A 289 14.47 -16.26 11.73
CA ILE A 289 14.60 -15.68 13.08
C ILE A 289 14.83 -14.18 12.93
N ILE A 290 13.92 -13.37 13.49
CA ILE A 290 14.03 -11.92 13.56
C ILE A 290 14.06 -11.53 15.04
N ASN A 291 15.20 -11.05 15.52
CA ASN A 291 15.42 -10.73 16.92
C ASN A 291 15.81 -9.26 17.12
N GLU A 292 14.89 -8.46 17.67
CA GLU A 292 15.14 -7.08 18.11
C GLU A 292 15.40 -6.99 19.62
N LEU A 293 15.51 -8.13 20.33
CA LEU A 293 15.87 -8.16 21.74
C LEU A 293 17.39 -8.15 21.95
N GLN A 294 17.80 -7.82 23.18
CA GLN A 294 19.19 -7.92 23.61
C GLN A 294 19.62 -9.37 23.90
N CYS A 295 18.67 -10.24 24.27
CA CYS A 295 18.97 -11.64 24.55
C CYS A 295 19.17 -12.44 23.25
N PRO A 296 20.14 -13.37 23.20
CA PRO A 296 20.32 -14.23 22.04
C PRO A 296 19.19 -15.25 21.94
N ILE A 297 18.80 -15.60 20.71
CA ILE A 297 17.85 -16.67 20.41
C ILE A 297 18.59 -17.83 19.74
N TYR A 298 18.41 -19.05 20.22
CA TYR A 298 18.87 -20.27 19.55
C TYR A 298 17.67 -21.12 19.13
N VAL A 299 17.68 -21.58 17.88
CA VAL A 299 16.60 -22.38 17.29
C VAL A 299 17.20 -23.58 16.58
N GLU A 300 16.70 -24.77 16.89
CA GLU A 300 17.21 -26.05 16.38
C GLU A 300 16.06 -27.00 16.05
N GLY A 301 16.23 -27.78 14.98
CA GLY A 301 15.33 -28.91 14.66
C GLY A 301 13.89 -28.54 14.28
N ILE A 302 13.62 -27.29 13.89
CA ILE A 302 12.29 -26.86 13.46
C ILE A 302 12.24 -26.50 11.97
N LYS A 303 11.08 -26.73 11.36
CA LYS A 303 10.85 -26.53 9.92
C LYS A 303 9.68 -25.60 9.67
N ASP A 304 9.80 -24.77 8.62
CA ASP A 304 8.73 -23.88 8.14
C ASP A 304 8.19 -22.92 9.21
N VAL A 305 9.06 -22.43 10.09
CA VAL A 305 8.68 -21.57 11.22
C VAL A 305 9.28 -20.17 11.09
N VAL A 306 8.53 -19.17 11.57
CA VAL A 306 9.06 -17.85 11.90
C VAL A 306 9.18 -17.71 13.42
N VAL A 307 10.34 -17.27 13.88
CA VAL A 307 10.59 -16.81 15.25
C VAL A 307 10.84 -15.32 15.18
N ALA A 308 9.92 -14.52 15.73
CA ALA A 308 10.03 -13.07 15.72
C ALA A 308 9.96 -12.56 17.16
N ALA A 309 10.94 -11.75 17.57
CA ALA A 309 11.07 -11.29 18.95
C ALA A 309 11.34 -9.79 18.98
N SER A 310 10.59 -9.07 19.81
CA SER A 310 10.74 -7.65 20.09
C SER A 310 10.37 -7.37 21.55
N PRO A 311 10.61 -6.16 22.07
CA PRO A 311 10.16 -5.79 23.42
C PRO A 311 8.65 -5.98 23.65
N ASN A 312 7.84 -6.03 22.58
CA ASN A 312 6.40 -6.24 22.65
C ASN A 312 6.00 -7.72 22.79
N GLY A 313 6.95 -8.66 22.60
CA GLY A 313 6.70 -10.08 22.78
C GLY A 313 7.53 -10.97 21.87
N ILE A 314 7.26 -12.27 21.95
CA ILE A 314 7.92 -13.31 21.14
C ILE A 314 6.82 -14.11 20.44
N LEU A 315 6.93 -14.20 19.12
CA LEU A 315 6.14 -15.07 18.27
C LEU A 315 6.98 -16.24 17.83
N VAL A 316 6.43 -17.44 17.96
CA VAL A 316 6.89 -18.65 17.29
C VAL A 316 5.69 -19.20 16.54
N CYS A 317 5.75 -19.23 15.22
CA CYS A 317 4.60 -19.60 14.39
C CYS A 317 5.04 -20.37 13.16
N SER A 318 4.30 -21.42 12.81
CA SER A 318 4.41 -21.99 11.46
C SER A 318 4.04 -20.90 10.44
N LYS A 319 4.82 -20.78 9.38
CA LYS A 319 4.61 -19.77 8.33
C LYS A 319 3.21 -19.87 7.73
N GLU A 320 2.71 -21.09 7.52
CA GLU A 320 1.36 -21.38 6.99
C GLU A 320 0.25 -20.68 7.79
N TYR A 321 0.38 -20.64 9.12
CA TYR A 321 -0.65 -20.10 10.02
C TYR A 321 -0.44 -18.62 10.37
N SER A 322 0.54 -17.95 9.75
CA SER A 322 0.88 -16.56 10.08
C SER A 322 -0.24 -15.55 9.79
N GLU A 323 -1.22 -15.87 8.94
CA GLU A 323 -2.40 -15.04 8.73
C GLU A 323 -3.30 -14.94 9.98
N GLU A 324 -3.32 -15.97 10.83
CA GLU A 324 -4.24 -16.08 11.97
C GLU A 324 -3.83 -15.24 13.18
N ILE A 325 -2.56 -14.79 13.23
CA ILE A 325 -1.97 -14.04 14.34
C ILE A 325 -2.79 -12.80 14.71
N LYS A 326 -3.43 -12.16 13.72
CA LYS A 326 -4.20 -10.92 13.93
C LYS A 326 -5.24 -11.06 15.04
N LYS A 327 -5.93 -12.21 15.15
CA LYS A 327 -6.96 -12.42 16.18
C LYS A 327 -6.36 -12.57 17.58
N THR A 328 -5.23 -13.26 17.66
CA THR A 328 -4.58 -13.58 18.94
C THR A 328 -3.81 -12.38 19.48
N ALA A 329 -3.13 -11.61 18.63
CA ALA A 329 -2.35 -10.44 19.02
C ALA A 329 -3.19 -9.38 19.74
N GLU A 330 -4.50 -9.30 19.49
CA GLU A 330 -5.41 -8.38 20.18
C GLU A 330 -5.70 -8.79 21.63
N ASN A 331 -5.52 -10.07 21.96
CA ASN A 331 -5.77 -10.62 23.29
C ASN A 331 -4.49 -10.73 24.13
N LEU A 332 -3.32 -10.48 23.54
CA LEU A 332 -2.04 -10.48 24.26
C LEU A 332 -1.87 -9.14 24.96
N THR A 333 -2.13 -9.11 26.27
CA THR A 333 -1.81 -7.96 27.13
C THR A 333 -0.45 -8.15 27.78
N SER A 334 0.38 -7.11 27.75
CA SER A 334 1.53 -7.01 28.65
C SER A 334 0.98 -6.92 30.08
N TYR A 335 1.19 -7.95 30.90
CA TYR A 335 1.03 -7.80 32.34
C TYR A 335 2.13 -6.85 32.82
N VAL A 336 1.75 -5.70 33.37
CA VAL A 336 2.65 -4.78 34.07
C VAL A 336 2.81 -5.25 35.51
#